data_AF-A0A3D6EW74-F1
#
_entry.id   AF-A0A3D6EW74-F1
#
_cell.length_a   1.000
_cell.length_b   1.000
_cell.length_c   1.000
_cell.angle_alpha   90.00
_cell.angle_beta   90.00
_cell.angle_gamma   90.00
#
_symmetry.space_group_name_H-M   'P 1'
#
loop_
_entity.id
_entity.type
_entity.pdbx_description
1 polymer ?
#
loop_
_entity_poly.entity_id
_entity_poly.type
_entity_poly.pdbx_seq_one_letter_code
_entity_poly.pdbx_strand_id
1 'polypeptide(L)'
;MKNFLSSTLFLAFSILILISCKDDDAEPKLEFQTDNKTISLKEAKLYLRVQGGYEGAVNYTYRDYMISDGELLPDKNGFSLDHYSNATYFIALEVASANPNLPMAGDYTLHRFWDNVTDGSNLSYIFGGFEDKTVDTPDSGTKSPLIIKGGLEPGQTMTIDFDGEIAYRSASGALTPFNGKLNFTGVVIDKRD
;
A
#
# COMPACT_ATOMS: atom_id res chain seq x y z
N MET A 1 -6.90 -50.64 -50.53
CA MET A 1 -6.40 -49.30 -50.91
C MET A 1 -5.51 -48.84 -49.76
N LYS A 2 -4.19 -49.06 -49.70
CA LYS A 2 -3.09 -48.62 -50.58
C LYS A 2 -3.20 -47.15 -50.98
N ASN A 3 -2.27 -46.36 -50.45
CA ASN A 3 -1.60 -45.11 -50.87
C ASN A 3 -1.26 -44.36 -49.55
N PHE A 4 -0.05 -44.29 -48.98
CA PHE A 4 1.32 -44.15 -49.47
C PHE A 4 1.51 -43.04 -50.51
N LEU A 5 2.26 -42.00 -50.09
CA LEU A 5 2.95 -40.88 -50.75
C LEU A 5 2.59 -39.57 -50.04
N SER A 6 3.49 -38.64 -49.76
CA SER A 6 4.94 -38.58 -49.82
C SER A 6 5.35 -37.29 -49.09
N SER A 7 6.48 -37.35 -48.41
CA SER A 7 7.25 -36.25 -47.82
C SER A 7 7.37 -35.03 -48.74
N THR A 8 7.35 -33.80 -48.19
CA THR A 8 8.43 -32.82 -48.39
C THR A 8 8.43 -31.80 -47.25
N LEU A 9 9.51 -31.87 -46.49
CA LEU A 9 10.00 -30.93 -45.52
C LEU A 9 10.40 -29.63 -46.24
N PHE A 10 9.86 -28.47 -45.83
CA PHE A 10 10.53 -27.20 -46.04
C PHE A 10 10.59 -26.46 -44.71
N LEU A 11 11.79 -26.53 -44.12
CA LEU A 11 12.24 -25.77 -42.98
C LEU A 11 12.50 -24.33 -43.47
N ALA A 12 11.72 -23.36 -43.01
CA ALA A 12 12.08 -21.95 -43.11
C ALA A 12 12.00 -21.35 -41.71
N PHE A 13 13.18 -21.33 -41.09
CA PHE A 13 13.48 -20.72 -39.81
C PHE A 13 13.35 -19.20 -39.97
N SER A 14 12.25 -18.62 -39.50
CA SER A 14 12.14 -17.17 -39.30
C SER A 14 12.10 -16.91 -37.81
N ILE A 15 13.30 -16.93 -37.19
CA ILE A 15 13.53 -16.27 -35.91
C ILE A 15 13.31 -14.77 -36.16
N LEU A 16 12.09 -14.30 -35.91
CA LEU A 16 11.89 -12.90 -35.59
C LEU A 16 12.38 -12.71 -34.17
N ILE A 17 13.58 -12.17 -34.09
CA ILE A 17 14.20 -11.69 -32.86
C ILE A 17 13.25 -10.62 -32.30
N LEU A 18 12.60 -10.97 -31.19
CA LEU A 18 11.91 -10.06 -30.30
C LEU A 18 12.94 -9.10 -29.72
N ILE A 19 13.19 -7.98 -30.39
CA ILE A 19 13.71 -6.78 -29.73
C ILE A 19 12.49 -5.97 -29.30
N SER A 20 11.78 -6.51 -28.31
CA SER A 20 11.04 -5.64 -27.42
C SER A 20 12.11 -4.95 -26.60
N CYS A 21 12.30 -3.65 -26.82
CA CYS A 21 12.83 -2.78 -25.78
C CYS A 21 11.84 -2.87 -24.62
N LYS A 22 12.02 -3.90 -23.79
CA LYS A 22 11.42 -3.94 -22.48
C LYS A 22 12.30 -2.97 -21.70
N ASP A 23 11.89 -1.71 -21.70
CA ASP A 23 12.33 -0.80 -20.65
C ASP A 23 12.23 -1.58 -19.35
N ASP A 24 13.37 -1.75 -18.69
CA ASP A 24 13.48 -2.32 -17.36
C ASP A 24 12.79 -1.35 -16.38
N ASP A 25 11.46 -1.24 -16.49
CA ASP A 25 10.62 -0.90 -15.36
C ASP A 25 10.77 -2.07 -14.39
N ALA A 26 11.84 -2.03 -13.60
CA ALA A 26 12.06 -2.95 -12.51
C ALA A 26 10.75 -3.07 -11.75
N GLU A 27 10.22 -4.30 -11.64
CA GLU A 27 8.99 -4.52 -10.89
C GLU A 27 9.10 -3.79 -9.55
N PRO A 28 8.11 -2.97 -9.19
CA PRO A 28 8.18 -2.18 -7.98
C PRO A 28 8.49 -3.09 -6.80
N LYS A 29 9.60 -2.82 -6.09
CA LYS A 29 10.03 -3.68 -5.00
C LYS A 29 8.99 -3.57 -3.89
N LEU A 30 8.27 -4.66 -3.63
CA LEU A 30 7.36 -4.79 -2.51
C LEU A 30 8.16 -4.68 -1.20
N GLU A 31 8.35 -3.46 -0.72
CA GLU A 31 9.22 -3.18 0.41
C GLU A 31 8.77 -1.96 1.23
N PHE A 32 9.07 -2.02 2.52
CA PHE A 32 9.01 -0.88 3.42
C PHE A 32 10.40 -0.63 3.97
N GLN A 33 10.98 0.52 3.62
CA GLN A 33 12.29 0.95 4.08
C GLN A 33 12.13 1.86 5.30
N THR A 34 12.82 1.48 6.37
CA THR A 34 13.08 2.32 7.54
C THR A 34 14.58 2.61 7.63
N ASP A 35 14.98 3.58 8.47
CA ASP A 35 16.37 4.05 8.61
C ASP A 35 17.41 2.91 8.68
N ASN A 36 17.07 1.81 9.37
CA ASN A 36 18.01 0.71 9.63
C ASN A 36 17.57 -0.65 9.04
N LYS A 37 16.44 -0.71 8.33
CA LYS A 37 15.89 -1.99 7.86
C LYS A 37 15.01 -1.82 6.64
N THR A 38 15.21 -2.68 5.65
CA THR A 38 14.26 -2.93 4.57
C THR A 38 13.45 -4.18 4.91
N ILE A 39 12.14 -4.05 4.86
CA ILE A 39 11.19 -5.14 5.11
C ILE A 39 10.59 -5.56 3.78
N SER A 40 10.64 -6.85 3.47
CA SER A 40 9.99 -7.40 2.28
C SER A 40 8.49 -7.52 2.51
N LEU A 41 7.70 -6.95 1.61
CA LEU A 41 6.23 -7.00 1.60
C LEU A 41 5.67 -8.04 0.62
N LYS A 42 6.52 -8.91 0.06
CA LYS A 42 6.13 -9.88 -0.98
C LYS A 42 4.96 -10.79 -0.59
N GLU A 43 4.90 -11.20 0.67
CA GLU A 43 3.85 -12.08 1.21
C GLU A 43 2.76 -11.29 1.94
N ALA A 44 2.79 -9.96 1.90
CA ALA A 44 1.84 -9.14 2.61
C ALA A 44 0.48 -9.11 1.92
N LYS A 45 -0.56 -8.97 2.73
CA LYS A 45 -1.96 -8.82 2.34
C LYS A 45 -2.42 -7.40 2.60
N LEU A 46 -3.31 -6.91 1.75
CA LEU A 46 -3.93 -5.59 1.85
C LEU A 46 -5.38 -5.75 2.29
N TYR A 47 -5.68 -5.36 3.52
CA TYR A 47 -7.03 -5.40 4.06
C TYR A 47 -7.66 -4.02 4.05
N LEU A 48 -8.90 -3.89 3.63
CA LEU A 48 -9.73 -2.72 3.88
C LEU A 48 -10.52 -2.97 5.17
N ARG A 49 -10.30 -2.16 6.22
CA ARG A 49 -10.90 -2.38 7.54
C ARG A 49 -12.01 -1.43 7.93
N VAL A 50 -11.89 -0.17 7.54
CA VAL A 50 -12.89 0.86 7.82
C VAL A 50 -13.24 1.54 6.52
N GLN A 51 -14.52 1.85 6.33
CA GLN A 51 -14.97 2.81 5.33
C GLN A 51 -16.17 3.58 5.85
N GLY A 52 -16.09 4.90 5.91
CA GLY A 52 -17.20 5.71 6.42
C GLY A 52 -16.83 7.17 6.70
N GLY A 53 -17.69 7.86 7.44
CA GLY A 53 -17.38 9.18 7.99
C GLY A 53 -16.64 9.09 9.33
N TYR A 54 -15.88 10.13 9.66
CA TYR A 54 -15.25 10.33 10.97
C TYR A 54 -15.82 11.61 11.57
N GLU A 55 -16.12 11.59 12.88
CA GLU A 55 -16.73 12.73 13.58
C GLU A 55 -15.87 14.00 13.52
N GLY A 56 -14.56 13.87 13.33
CA GLY A 56 -13.60 14.98 13.31
C GLY A 56 -13.33 15.65 11.96
N ALA A 57 -13.59 15.03 10.80
CA ALA A 57 -13.53 15.76 9.52
C ALA A 57 -14.80 15.55 8.69
N VAL A 58 -15.66 16.54 8.82
CA VAL A 58 -16.92 16.67 8.10
C VAL A 58 -16.63 16.78 6.60
N ASN A 59 -17.33 15.99 5.79
CA ASN A 59 -17.22 15.87 4.33
C ASN A 59 -16.13 14.94 3.78
N TYR A 60 -15.49 14.15 4.65
CA TYR A 60 -14.51 13.15 4.21
C TYR A 60 -15.07 11.72 4.23
N THR A 61 -14.76 10.93 3.21
CA THR A 61 -14.88 9.46 3.28
C THR A 61 -13.52 8.88 3.64
N TYR A 62 -13.49 8.21 4.78
CA TYR A 62 -12.33 7.57 5.36
C TYR A 62 -12.20 6.13 4.96
N ARG A 63 -10.96 5.67 4.82
CA ARG A 63 -10.62 4.27 4.64
C ARG A 63 -9.34 3.93 5.37
N ASP A 64 -9.38 2.82 6.09
CA ASP A 64 -8.21 2.25 6.74
C ASP A 64 -7.78 1.03 5.96
N TYR A 65 -6.61 1.10 5.34
CA TYR A 65 -5.97 -0.03 4.70
C TYR A 65 -4.85 -0.58 5.57
N MET A 66 -4.79 -1.90 5.71
CA MET A 66 -3.75 -2.57 6.48
C MET A 66 -2.93 -3.47 5.59
N ILE A 67 -1.61 -3.29 5.60
CA ILE A 67 -0.64 -4.17 4.98
C ILE A 67 0.00 -5.01 6.07
N SER A 68 -0.10 -6.34 6.00
CA SER A 68 0.54 -7.23 6.98
C SER A 68 0.94 -8.56 6.35
N ASP A 69 2.01 -9.18 6.85
CA ASP A 69 2.41 -10.55 6.53
C ASP A 69 1.60 -11.64 7.25
N GLY A 70 0.84 -11.27 8.28
CA GLY A 70 -0.07 -12.17 8.98
C GLY A 70 -1.51 -12.11 8.46
N GLU A 71 -2.36 -12.99 9.01
CA GLU A 71 -3.81 -12.90 8.78
C GLU A 71 -4.48 -12.05 9.83
N LEU A 72 -5.24 -11.03 9.41
CA LEU A 72 -6.08 -10.25 10.32
C LEU A 72 -7.10 -11.18 10.99
N LEU A 73 -7.03 -11.23 12.32
CA LEU A 73 -7.93 -12.01 13.15
C LEU A 73 -9.37 -11.45 13.07
N PRO A 74 -10.40 -12.32 13.18
CA PRO A 74 -11.79 -11.87 13.27
C PRO A 74 -11.99 -10.85 14.39
N ASP A 75 -12.89 -9.89 14.18
CA ASP A 75 -13.30 -8.86 15.16
C ASP A 75 -12.17 -7.92 15.63
N LYS A 76 -11.03 -7.88 14.93
CA LYS A 76 -9.91 -6.97 15.23
C LYS A 76 -9.85 -5.81 14.26
N ASN A 77 -9.41 -4.64 14.73
CA ASN A 77 -9.31 -3.42 13.91
C ASN A 77 -8.00 -3.29 13.11
N GLY A 78 -7.01 -4.14 13.34
CA GLY A 78 -5.73 -4.13 12.63
C GLY A 78 -4.69 -3.13 13.13
N PHE A 79 -4.97 -2.32 14.15
CA PHE A 79 -4.01 -1.32 14.67
C PHE A 79 -3.00 -1.85 15.70
N SER A 80 -2.75 -3.16 15.72
CA SER A 80 -1.80 -3.80 16.63
C SER A 80 -1.31 -5.12 16.06
N LEU A 81 -0.09 -5.53 16.38
CA LEU A 81 0.47 -6.80 15.90
C LEU A 81 -0.30 -8.03 16.40
N ASP A 82 -0.80 -7.98 17.63
CA ASP A 82 -1.62 -9.06 18.22
C ASP A 82 -3.01 -9.19 17.56
N HIS A 83 -3.36 -8.27 16.65
CA HIS A 83 -4.56 -8.37 15.82
C HIS A 83 -4.36 -9.30 14.62
N TYR A 84 -3.15 -9.78 14.38
CA TYR A 84 -2.81 -10.64 13.25
C TYR A 84 -2.22 -11.96 13.74
N SER A 85 -2.58 -13.06 13.09
CA SER A 85 -1.90 -14.34 13.31
C SER A 85 -0.59 -14.39 12.54
N ASN A 86 0.49 -14.74 13.23
CA ASN A 86 1.84 -14.92 12.68
C ASN A 86 2.43 -13.69 11.97
N ALA A 87 1.94 -12.48 12.25
CA ALA A 87 2.50 -11.26 11.68
C ALA A 87 3.82 -10.88 12.37
N THR A 88 4.76 -10.38 11.58
CA THR A 88 5.96 -9.69 12.08
C THR A 88 5.83 -8.17 11.91
N TYR A 89 4.89 -7.70 11.10
CA TYR A 89 4.56 -6.28 10.96
C TYR A 89 3.09 -6.06 10.61
N PHE A 90 2.62 -4.85 10.88
CA PHE A 90 1.50 -4.26 10.16
C PHE A 90 1.83 -2.82 9.78
N ILE A 91 1.27 -2.34 8.67
CA ILE A 91 1.36 -0.96 8.22
C ILE A 91 -0.07 -0.52 7.89
N ALA A 92 -0.59 0.40 8.69
CA ALA A 92 -1.85 1.09 8.45
C ALA A 92 -1.62 2.30 7.55
N LEU A 93 -2.47 2.42 6.54
CA LEU A 93 -2.64 3.58 5.69
C LEU A 93 -4.04 4.09 5.94
N GLU A 94 -4.13 5.16 6.70
CA GLU A 94 -5.39 5.84 6.89
C GLU A 94 -5.50 6.91 5.80
N VAL A 95 -6.57 6.88 5.03
CA VAL A 95 -6.80 7.82 3.93
C VAL A 95 -8.19 8.42 4.00
N ALA A 96 -8.29 9.69 3.61
CA ALA A 96 -9.52 10.45 3.60
C ALA A 96 -9.68 11.14 2.24
N SER A 97 -10.82 10.93 1.59
CA SER A 97 -11.19 11.65 0.36
C SER A 97 -12.16 12.77 0.70
N ALA A 98 -11.82 14.00 0.30
CA ALA A 98 -12.69 15.17 0.47
C ALA A 98 -13.97 15.10 -0.39
N ASN A 99 -13.97 14.27 -1.44
CA ASN A 99 -15.18 13.95 -2.18
C ASN A 99 -15.66 12.54 -1.80
N PRO A 100 -16.77 12.41 -1.05
CA PRO A 100 -17.23 11.13 -0.57
C PRO A 100 -17.80 10.22 -1.68
N ASN A 101 -18.10 10.81 -2.85
CA ASN A 101 -18.79 10.13 -3.94
C ASN A 101 -17.85 9.64 -5.06
N LEU A 102 -16.55 9.90 -4.97
CA LEU A 102 -15.59 9.49 -6.01
C LEU A 102 -14.57 8.48 -5.45
N PRO A 103 -14.39 7.31 -6.09
CA PRO A 103 -13.22 6.48 -5.85
C PRO A 103 -12.00 7.20 -6.42
N MET A 104 -11.07 7.62 -5.55
CA MET A 104 -9.95 8.48 -5.95
C MET A 104 -8.62 7.76 -5.82
N ALA A 105 -8.03 7.35 -6.93
CA ALA A 105 -6.58 7.20 -7.02
C ALA A 105 -5.96 8.60 -7.14
N GLY A 106 -4.79 8.81 -6.56
CA GLY A 106 -4.07 10.08 -6.63
C GLY A 106 -3.18 10.33 -5.42
N ASP A 107 -2.82 11.59 -5.26
CA ASP A 107 -1.91 12.05 -4.22
C ASP A 107 -2.69 12.39 -2.94
N TYR A 108 -2.26 11.82 -1.83
CA TYR A 108 -2.80 12.07 -0.51
C TYR A 108 -1.76 12.81 0.31
N THR A 109 -2.07 14.04 0.71
CA THR A 109 -1.17 14.83 1.55
C THR A 109 -1.13 14.24 2.95
N LEU A 110 0.07 14.08 3.50
CA LEU A 110 0.21 13.52 4.83
C LEU A 110 -0.34 14.49 5.91
N HIS A 111 -1.28 14.01 6.72
CA HIS A 111 -1.86 14.75 7.83
C HIS A 111 -2.27 13.78 8.95
N ARG A 112 -1.69 13.95 10.14
CA ARG A 112 -1.95 13.06 11.28
C ARG A 112 -3.25 13.39 12.02
N PHE A 113 -3.55 14.67 12.20
CA PHE A 113 -4.63 15.15 13.07
C PHE A 113 -5.78 15.74 12.24
N TRP A 114 -6.60 14.88 11.68
CA TRP A 114 -7.63 15.24 10.68
C TRP A 114 -8.66 16.26 11.16
N ASP A 115 -8.88 16.35 12.47
CA ASP A 115 -9.76 17.32 13.12
C ASP A 115 -9.28 18.78 13.00
N ASN A 116 -8.01 18.99 12.66
CA ASN A 116 -7.42 20.32 12.51
C ASN A 116 -7.35 20.80 11.05
N VAL A 117 -7.94 20.05 10.11
CA VAL A 117 -7.79 20.32 8.68
C VAL A 117 -8.87 21.26 8.18
N THR A 118 -8.45 22.35 7.53
CA THR A 118 -9.33 23.30 6.84
C THR A 118 -9.29 23.19 5.32
N ASP A 119 -8.37 22.39 4.77
CA ASP A 119 -8.27 22.16 3.32
C ASP A 119 -9.27 21.08 2.87
N GLY A 120 -9.51 20.99 1.55
CA GLY A 120 -10.43 20.05 0.90
C GLY A 120 -9.68 19.04 0.03
N SER A 121 -8.44 18.71 0.38
CA SER A 121 -7.59 17.81 -0.38
C SER A 121 -7.72 16.38 0.13
N ASN A 122 -7.25 15.40 -0.64
CA ASN A 122 -7.12 14.04 -0.14
C ASN A 122 -6.01 13.98 0.93
N LEU A 123 -6.30 13.34 2.08
CA LEU A 123 -5.41 13.29 3.24
C LEU A 123 -5.02 11.87 3.57
N SER A 124 -3.81 11.66 4.07
CA SER A 124 -3.40 10.34 4.55
C SER A 124 -2.49 10.42 5.77
N TYR A 125 -2.31 9.31 6.47
CA TYR A 125 -1.12 9.13 7.29
C TYR A 125 -0.70 7.66 7.30
N ILE A 126 0.59 7.44 7.59
CA ILE A 126 1.17 6.11 7.76
C ILE A 126 1.35 5.86 9.24
N PHE A 127 0.94 4.69 9.70
CA PHE A 127 1.29 4.14 11.00
C PHE A 127 1.71 2.68 10.83
N GLY A 128 2.78 2.25 11.48
CA GLY A 128 3.22 0.86 11.37
C GLY A 128 3.71 0.34 12.71
N GLY A 129 3.43 -0.93 12.98
CA GLY A 129 3.94 -1.64 14.15
C GLY A 129 4.80 -2.82 13.77
N PHE A 130 5.90 -2.96 14.50
CA PHE A 130 6.90 -4.02 14.48
C PHE A 130 7.08 -4.54 15.90
N GLU A 131 7.66 -5.74 16.06
CA GLU A 131 7.76 -6.45 17.34
C GLU A 131 8.22 -5.57 18.52
N ASP A 132 9.14 -4.63 18.28
CA ASP A 132 9.74 -3.76 19.29
C ASP A 132 9.51 -2.26 19.06
N LYS A 133 8.88 -1.86 17.95
CA LYS A 133 8.84 -0.45 17.51
C LYS A 133 7.57 -0.12 16.76
N THR A 134 7.14 1.14 16.89
CA THR A 134 6.14 1.71 15.99
C THR A 134 6.74 2.88 15.22
N VAL A 135 6.28 3.04 13.99
CA VAL A 135 6.60 4.17 13.13
C VAL A 135 5.32 4.91 12.81
N ASP A 136 5.44 6.21 12.60
CA ASP A 136 4.34 7.02 12.16
C ASP A 136 4.78 8.21 11.34
N THR A 137 3.83 8.80 10.62
CA THR A 137 4.03 10.11 10.00
C THR A 137 4.15 11.18 11.11
N PRO A 138 5.27 11.92 11.17
CA PRO A 138 5.41 13.04 12.10
C PRO A 138 4.63 14.26 11.62
N ASP A 139 4.38 15.19 12.53
CA ASP A 139 3.87 16.49 12.16
C ASP A 139 5.03 17.42 11.79
N SER A 140 5.38 17.45 10.51
CA SER A 140 6.45 18.30 9.97
C SER A 140 5.96 19.17 8.80
N GLY A 141 6.66 20.28 8.54
CA GLY A 141 6.34 21.13 7.38
C GLY A 141 6.74 20.54 6.03
N THR A 142 7.49 19.43 6.03
CA THR A 142 8.09 18.80 4.86
C THR A 142 7.54 17.40 4.69
N LYS A 143 6.34 17.31 4.11
CA LYS A 143 5.64 16.04 3.89
C LYS A 143 5.58 15.72 2.40
N SER A 144 5.93 14.49 2.04
CA SER A 144 5.66 13.93 0.70
C SER A 144 4.29 13.27 0.67
N PRO A 145 3.54 13.33 -0.43
CA PRO A 145 2.25 12.66 -0.51
C PRO A 145 2.40 11.13 -0.55
N LEU A 146 1.40 10.43 -0.01
CA LEU A 146 1.14 9.02 -0.30
C LEU A 146 0.43 8.95 -1.65
N ILE A 147 0.96 8.22 -2.61
CA ILE A 147 0.38 8.08 -3.94
C ILE A 147 -0.34 6.74 -4.02
N ILE A 148 -1.64 6.75 -4.29
CA ILE A 148 -2.45 5.55 -4.46
C ILE A 148 -2.91 5.44 -5.91
N LYS A 149 -2.72 4.27 -6.52
CA LYS A 149 -3.11 3.97 -7.91
C LYS A 149 -3.92 2.68 -7.95
N GLY A 150 -4.71 2.52 -9.02
CA GLY A 150 -5.53 1.33 -9.21
C GLY A 150 -6.88 1.42 -8.50
N GLY A 151 -7.39 0.28 -8.04
CA GLY A 151 -8.71 0.19 -7.41
C GLY A 151 -8.66 0.20 -5.89
N LEU A 152 -9.69 0.80 -5.30
CA LEU A 152 -9.80 1.07 -3.86
C LEU A 152 -10.74 0.10 -3.14
N GLU A 153 -11.53 -0.65 -3.90
CA GLU A 153 -12.59 -1.50 -3.37
C GLU A 153 -12.17 -2.98 -3.38
N PRO A 154 -12.82 -3.83 -2.57
CA PRO A 154 -12.50 -5.25 -2.49
C PRO A 154 -12.44 -5.96 -3.85
N GLY A 155 -11.44 -6.82 -4.01
CA GLY A 155 -11.16 -7.56 -5.24
C GLY A 155 -10.41 -6.75 -6.30
N GLN A 156 -10.15 -5.46 -6.08
CA GLN A 156 -9.36 -4.64 -6.99
C GLN A 156 -7.89 -4.61 -6.58
N THR A 157 -7.01 -4.45 -7.57
CA THR A 157 -5.57 -4.25 -7.32
C THR A 157 -5.29 -2.79 -7.01
N MET A 158 -4.62 -2.53 -5.90
CA MET A 158 -4.14 -1.22 -5.48
C MET A 158 -2.61 -1.20 -5.50
N THR A 159 -2.03 -0.11 -5.97
CA THR A 159 -0.61 0.22 -5.81
C THR A 159 -0.49 1.43 -4.89
N ILE A 160 0.44 1.36 -3.94
CA ILE A 160 0.73 2.38 -2.95
C ILE A 160 2.22 2.71 -3.04
N ASP A 161 2.52 3.99 -3.21
CA ASP A 161 3.88 4.54 -3.24
C ASP A 161 4.02 5.66 -2.19
N PHE A 162 5.14 5.67 -1.49
CA PHE A 162 5.53 6.74 -0.58
C PHE A 162 7.05 6.88 -0.56
N ASP A 163 7.54 8.12 -0.56
CA ASP A 163 8.94 8.47 -0.33
C ASP A 163 8.98 9.80 0.43
N GLY A 164 9.09 9.74 1.75
CA GLY A 164 9.00 10.92 2.60
C GLY A 164 9.28 10.63 4.06
N GLU A 165 8.96 11.59 4.92
CA GLU A 165 9.34 11.53 6.33
C GLU A 165 8.40 10.64 7.16
N ILE A 166 8.99 9.73 7.94
CA ILE A 166 8.35 8.97 9.03
C ILE A 166 9.24 9.06 10.27
N ALA A 167 8.69 8.78 11.45
CA ALA A 167 9.42 8.83 12.70
C ALA A 167 9.16 7.57 13.53
N TYR A 168 10.14 7.16 14.33
CA TYR A 168 9.89 6.20 15.39
C TYR A 168 9.15 6.91 16.53
N ARG A 169 8.07 6.31 16.99
CA ARG A 169 7.39 6.74 18.21
C ARG A 169 8.13 6.14 19.40
N SER A 170 8.95 6.94 20.06
CA SER A 170 9.59 6.52 21.31
C SER A 170 8.58 6.46 22.46
N ALA A 171 8.87 5.65 23.48
CA ALA A 171 8.05 5.55 24.69
C ALA A 171 7.94 6.90 25.45
N SER A 172 8.88 7.82 25.25
CA SER A 172 8.87 9.17 25.84
C SER A 172 8.15 10.20 24.97
N GLY A 173 7.63 9.82 23.80
CA GLY A 173 6.97 10.72 22.85
C GLY A 173 7.91 11.56 21.98
N ALA A 174 9.23 11.43 22.15
CA ALA A 174 10.19 12.03 21.22
C ALA A 174 10.09 11.35 19.84
N LEU A 175 9.92 12.14 18.79
CA LEU A 175 9.94 11.69 17.40
C LEU A 175 11.33 11.96 16.83
N THR A 176 11.97 10.93 16.28
CA THR A 176 13.20 11.09 15.48
C THR A 176 12.83 10.80 14.03
N PRO A 177 12.62 11.84 13.19
CA PRO A 177 12.23 11.65 11.81
C PRO A 177 13.39 11.12 10.95
N PHE A 178 13.04 10.35 9.92
CA PHE A 178 13.94 9.82 8.90
C PHE A 178 13.15 9.59 7.60
N ASN A 179 13.86 9.36 6.49
CA ASN A 179 13.22 9.09 5.21
C ASN A 179 12.74 7.64 5.13
N GLY A 180 11.43 7.44 5.00
CA GLY A 180 10.80 6.16 4.74
C GLY A 180 10.42 6.01 3.28
N LYS A 181 10.43 4.76 2.80
CA LYS A 181 9.89 4.43 1.47
C LYS A 181 8.93 3.26 1.59
N LEU A 182 7.75 3.39 1.01
CA LEU A 182 6.80 2.29 0.82
C LEU A 182 6.57 2.12 -0.67
N ASN A 183 6.72 0.89 -1.13
CA ASN A 183 6.21 0.51 -2.43
C ASN A 183 5.49 -0.83 -2.25
N PHE A 184 4.20 -0.83 -2.54
CA PHE A 184 3.36 -2.00 -2.34
C PHE A 184 2.32 -2.11 -3.45
N THR A 185 2.05 -3.31 -3.93
CA THR A 185 0.92 -3.61 -4.80
C THR A 185 0.26 -4.88 -4.32
N GLY A 186 -1.06 -4.84 -4.13
CA GLY A 186 -1.83 -5.97 -3.62
C GLY A 186 -3.31 -5.89 -4.01
N VAL A 187 -4.01 -7.01 -3.85
CA VAL A 187 -5.47 -7.06 -4.02
C VAL A 187 -6.13 -6.66 -2.71
N VAL A 188 -7.08 -5.72 -2.76
CA VAL A 188 -7.85 -5.27 -1.60
C VAL A 188 -8.75 -6.42 -1.10
N ILE A 189 -8.58 -6.82 0.15
CA ILE A 189 -9.37 -7.85 0.83
C ILE A 189 -10.35 -7.14 1.76
N ASP A 190 -11.65 -7.41 1.62
CA ASP A 190 -12.64 -6.85 2.54
C ASP A 190 -12.53 -7.51 3.91
N LYS A 191 -12.34 -6.68 4.95
CA LYS A 191 -12.38 -7.07 6.35
C LYS A 191 -13.17 -6.06 7.19
N ARG A 192 -13.99 -5.22 6.56
CA ARG A 192 -14.89 -4.31 7.27
C ARG A 192 -15.91 -5.14 8.07
N ASP A 193 -16.26 -4.64 9.25
CA ASP A 193 -17.34 -5.21 10.07
C ASP A 193 -18.71 -4.80 9.54
#